data_AF-A0A973ISN3-F1
#
_entry.id   AF-A0A973ISN3-F1
#
_cell.length_a   1.000
_cell.length_b   1.000
_cell.length_c   1.000
_cell.angle_alpha   90.00
_cell.angle_beta   90.00
_cell.angle_gamma   90.00
#
_symmetry.space_group_name_H-M   'P 1'
#
loop_
_entity.id
_entity.type
_entity.pdbx_description
1 polymer ?
#
loop_
_entity_poly.entity_id
_entity_poly.type
_entity_poly.pdbx_seq_one_letter_code
_entity_poly.pdbx_strand_id
1 'polypeptide(L)'
;KDSETKMVHFIGKDNIVFHCIIFPAMLKAEGSYILPDNVPANEFMNLENDKISTSRNWAVWLHEYLEDFPGKQDVLRYVLCANAPETKDNDFTWKDFQSRNNNELVAILGNFVNRTLVLTVNYYGGEVPEPGTFDDTDKDVLAQIPDFKTGVENNIENFRFREALKEAMNLARLGNKYLADTEPWKLVKTDPLRVKTIINTALQITANLSVIFDPFLPFSMKKLREWINLGNQDWNLAGRIDLLKPGHKINKPGLLFEKIEDKEIEKQVSKLLATKKANEAASSKIKPVKEPVTFDEFTKIDIRTATVLEAEKVPKTTKLLKLKIDTGTDIRTIVSGIAEFYEPEEMVGKQISIVANLEPRKIKGIESKGMILMAEDPDGRLVLVSPVNNISNGSTIK
;
A
#
# COMPACT_ATOMS: atom_id res chain seq x y z
N LYS A 1 -28.93 -4.38 -26.35
CA LYS A 1 -30.17 -4.15 -27.11
C LYS A 1 -31.20 -5.23 -26.81
N ASP A 2 -30.77 -6.49 -26.63
CA ASP A 2 -31.63 -7.56 -26.09
C ASP A 2 -32.12 -7.23 -24.67
N SER A 3 -33.43 -7.25 -24.45
CA SER A 3 -34.10 -6.92 -23.17
C SER A 3 -33.87 -7.95 -22.07
N GLU A 4 -33.53 -9.19 -22.43
CA GLU A 4 -33.26 -10.26 -21.47
C GLU A 4 -31.82 -10.21 -20.92
N THR A 5 -30.97 -9.34 -21.47
CA THR A 5 -29.59 -9.17 -21.01
C THR A 5 -29.52 -8.29 -19.77
N LYS A 6 -28.96 -8.82 -18.68
CA LYS A 6 -28.57 -8.03 -17.50
C LYS A 6 -27.22 -7.35 -17.74
N MET A 7 -27.21 -6.02 -17.74
CA MET A 7 -25.99 -5.22 -17.90
C MET A 7 -25.53 -4.70 -16.53
N VAL A 8 -24.35 -5.13 -16.07
CA VAL A 8 -23.78 -4.72 -14.78
C VAL A 8 -22.51 -3.89 -15.02
N HIS A 9 -22.41 -2.73 -14.36
CA HIS A 9 -21.26 -1.83 -14.48
C HIS A 9 -20.46 -1.74 -13.17
N PHE A 10 -19.32 -2.40 -13.09
CA PHE A 10 -18.38 -2.25 -11.98
C PHE A 10 -17.52 -1.00 -12.16
N ILE A 11 -17.62 -0.06 -11.21
CA ILE A 11 -16.94 1.25 -11.31
C ILE A 11 -16.41 1.72 -9.95
N GLY A 12 -15.57 2.76 -9.96
CA GLY A 12 -15.29 3.57 -8.75
C GLY A 12 -16.39 4.61 -8.52
N LYS A 13 -16.58 5.04 -7.25
CA LYS A 13 -17.66 5.97 -6.86
C LYS A 13 -17.74 7.27 -7.67
N ASP A 14 -16.60 7.80 -8.11
CA ASP A 14 -16.55 9.04 -8.91
C ASP A 14 -17.30 8.92 -10.25
N ASN A 15 -17.50 7.69 -10.75
CA ASN A 15 -18.14 7.42 -12.02
C ASN A 15 -19.67 7.23 -11.91
N ILE A 16 -20.25 7.26 -10.70
CA ILE A 16 -21.68 6.99 -10.49
C ILE A 16 -22.56 7.93 -11.32
N VAL A 17 -22.27 9.24 -11.33
CA VAL A 17 -23.06 10.23 -12.10
C VAL A 17 -23.04 9.90 -13.60
N PHE A 18 -21.90 9.47 -14.12
CA PHE A 18 -21.78 9.13 -15.54
C PHE A 18 -22.58 7.87 -15.89
N HIS A 19 -22.53 6.83 -15.05
CA HIS A 19 -23.16 5.53 -15.35
C HIS A 19 -24.62 5.43 -14.93
N CYS A 20 -25.09 6.27 -14.00
CA CYS A 20 -26.47 6.26 -13.52
C CYS A 20 -27.34 7.39 -14.09
N ILE A 21 -26.74 8.44 -14.66
CA ILE A 21 -27.47 9.60 -15.20
C ILE A 21 -27.11 9.86 -16.66
N ILE A 22 -25.86 10.24 -16.93
CA ILE A 22 -25.44 10.74 -18.25
C ILE A 22 -25.59 9.64 -19.31
N PHE A 23 -24.98 8.48 -19.06
CA PHE A 23 -25.01 7.36 -19.98
C PHE A 23 -26.43 6.81 -20.17
N PRO A 24 -27.23 6.52 -19.13
CA PRO A 24 -28.62 6.12 -19.30
C PRO A 24 -29.48 7.14 -20.05
N ALA A 25 -29.26 8.45 -19.88
CA ALA A 25 -29.97 9.49 -20.63
C ALA A 25 -29.64 9.42 -22.13
N MET A 26 -28.37 9.24 -22.48
CA MET A 26 -27.94 9.05 -23.88
C MET A 26 -28.55 7.77 -24.48
N LEU A 27 -28.54 6.66 -23.75
CA LEU A 27 -29.12 5.40 -24.20
C LEU A 27 -30.63 5.51 -24.41
N LYS A 28 -31.34 6.18 -23.50
CA LYS A 28 -32.78 6.45 -23.64
C LYS A 28 -33.08 7.35 -24.84
N ALA A 29 -32.23 8.36 -25.11
CA ALA A 29 -32.40 9.25 -26.26
C ALA A 29 -32.21 8.52 -27.59
N GLU A 30 -31.30 7.54 -27.66
CA GLU A 30 -31.15 6.68 -28.84
C GLU A 30 -32.30 5.66 -28.98
N GLY A 31 -32.76 5.10 -27.87
CA GLY A 31 -34.03 4.36 -27.78
C GLY A 31 -33.98 2.86 -28.08
N SER A 32 -32.86 2.30 -28.53
CA SER A 32 -32.73 0.87 -28.87
C SER A 32 -31.81 0.07 -27.94
N TYR A 33 -31.10 0.74 -27.02
CA TYR A 33 -30.22 0.09 -26.05
C TYR A 33 -30.93 -0.20 -24.72
N ILE A 34 -30.51 -1.28 -24.07
CA ILE A 34 -30.88 -1.58 -22.68
C ILE A 34 -30.11 -0.67 -21.73
N LEU A 35 -30.65 -0.50 -20.53
CA LEU A 35 -29.99 0.27 -19.47
C LEU A 35 -29.20 -0.65 -18.53
N PRO A 36 -28.23 -0.10 -17.77
CA PRO A 36 -27.58 -0.85 -16.72
C PRO A 36 -28.63 -1.33 -15.70
N ASP A 37 -28.64 -2.63 -15.44
CA ASP A 37 -29.48 -3.29 -14.42
C ASP A 37 -28.96 -2.97 -13.02
N ASN A 38 -27.63 -2.95 -12.87
CA ASN A 38 -26.98 -2.57 -11.63
C ASN A 38 -25.63 -1.89 -11.91
N VAL A 39 -25.21 -1.01 -10.99
CA VAL A 39 -23.94 -0.27 -11.07
C VAL A 39 -23.19 -0.40 -9.74
N PRO A 40 -22.58 -1.57 -9.44
CA PRO A 40 -21.76 -1.73 -8.24
C PRO A 40 -20.59 -0.75 -8.26
N ALA A 41 -20.56 0.15 -7.29
CA ALA A 41 -19.52 1.15 -7.15
C ALA A 41 -18.71 0.92 -5.87
N ASN A 42 -17.38 0.96 -5.98
CA ASN A 42 -16.50 0.88 -4.82
C ASN A 42 -15.94 2.25 -4.42
N GLU A 43 -15.68 2.38 -3.13
CA GLU A 43 -14.99 3.50 -2.49
C GLU A 43 -13.48 3.46 -2.80
N PHE A 44 -12.68 4.36 -2.21
CA PHE A 44 -11.27 4.42 -2.56
C PHE A 44 -10.42 3.41 -1.77
N MET A 45 -9.34 2.96 -2.42
CA MET A 45 -8.24 2.25 -1.78
C MET A 45 -7.09 3.23 -1.56
N ASN A 46 -6.68 3.41 -0.31
CA ASN A 46 -5.45 4.10 0.06
C ASN A 46 -4.27 3.11 0.07
N LEU A 47 -3.05 3.65 0.09
CA LEU A 47 -1.81 2.89 0.17
C LEU A 47 -0.97 3.44 1.31
N GLU A 48 -0.70 2.61 2.32
CA GLU A 48 0.11 2.96 3.50
C GLU A 48 -0.38 4.28 4.15
N ASN A 49 -1.70 4.38 4.34
CA ASN A 49 -2.43 5.54 4.89
C ASN A 49 -2.42 6.82 4.04
N ASP A 50 -1.86 6.76 2.82
CA ASP A 50 -1.81 7.89 1.89
C ASP A 50 -2.65 7.60 0.63
N LYS A 51 -3.25 8.64 0.05
CA LYS A 51 -3.99 8.50 -1.21
C LYS A 51 -3.05 8.07 -2.35
N ILE A 52 -3.44 7.02 -3.08
CA ILE A 52 -2.74 6.59 -4.31
C ILE A 52 -2.64 7.78 -5.27
N SER A 53 -1.45 7.99 -5.83
CA SER A 53 -1.15 9.16 -6.67
C SER A 53 -0.07 8.83 -7.70
N THR A 54 -0.47 8.86 -8.97
CA THR A 54 0.46 8.64 -10.09
C THR A 54 1.48 9.77 -10.22
N SER A 55 1.06 11.03 -10.00
CA SER A 55 1.95 12.20 -10.05
C SER A 55 2.99 12.23 -8.93
N ARG A 56 2.64 11.72 -7.75
CA ARG A 56 3.58 11.54 -6.62
C ARG A 56 4.24 10.16 -6.64
N ASN A 57 4.10 9.40 -7.73
CA ASN A 57 4.57 8.03 -7.87
C ASN A 57 4.35 7.17 -6.59
N TRP A 58 3.19 7.36 -5.96
CA TRP A 58 2.77 6.70 -4.73
C TRP A 58 1.68 5.71 -5.09
N ALA A 59 2.10 4.56 -5.60
CA ALA A 59 1.23 3.49 -6.06
C ALA A 59 1.98 2.16 -6.02
N VAL A 60 1.23 1.05 -5.98
CA VAL A 60 1.76 -0.27 -6.31
C VAL A 60 1.42 -0.54 -7.78
N TRP A 61 2.44 -0.52 -8.63
CA TRP A 61 2.26 -0.80 -10.05
C TRP A 61 2.21 -2.29 -10.30
N LEU A 62 1.17 -2.77 -10.99
CA LEU A 62 0.94 -4.21 -11.15
C LEU A 62 2.10 -4.93 -11.85
N HIS A 63 2.69 -4.33 -12.89
CA HIS A 63 3.83 -4.94 -13.59
C HIS A 63 5.06 -5.10 -12.69
N GLU A 64 5.38 -4.07 -11.89
CA GLU A 64 6.47 -4.15 -10.91
C GLU A 64 6.17 -5.18 -9.81
N TYR A 65 4.92 -5.25 -9.33
CA TYR A 65 4.50 -6.25 -8.37
C TYR A 65 4.73 -7.68 -8.89
N LEU A 66 4.42 -7.94 -10.16
CA LEU A 66 4.58 -9.25 -10.77
C LEU A 66 6.06 -9.66 -10.91
N GLU A 67 6.95 -8.69 -11.09
CA GLU A 67 8.40 -8.91 -11.09
C GLU A 67 8.95 -9.13 -9.68
N ASP A 68 8.49 -8.34 -8.70
CA ASP A 68 8.94 -8.43 -7.31
C ASP A 68 8.38 -9.67 -6.58
N PHE A 69 7.18 -10.14 -6.94
CA PHE A 69 6.50 -11.29 -6.34
C PHE A 69 6.05 -12.31 -7.42
N PRO A 70 6.99 -12.99 -8.09
CA PRO A 70 6.67 -13.93 -9.16
C PRO A 70 5.80 -15.09 -8.66
N GLY A 71 4.73 -15.39 -9.41
CA GLY A 71 3.79 -16.47 -9.09
C GLY A 71 2.84 -16.18 -7.92
N LYS A 72 2.81 -14.95 -7.39
CA LYS A 72 1.97 -14.55 -6.26
C LYS A 72 0.81 -13.65 -6.69
N GLN A 73 0.27 -13.83 -7.91
CA GLN A 73 -0.88 -13.06 -8.41
C GLN A 73 -2.12 -13.29 -7.56
N ASP A 74 -2.36 -14.55 -7.16
CA ASP A 74 -3.51 -14.90 -6.32
C ASP A 74 -3.39 -14.36 -4.90
N VAL A 75 -2.17 -14.14 -4.40
CA VAL A 75 -1.98 -13.46 -3.11
C VAL A 75 -2.48 -12.03 -3.20
N LEU A 76 -2.14 -11.29 -4.26
CA LEU A 76 -2.65 -9.94 -4.48
C LEU A 76 -4.16 -9.92 -4.66
N ARG A 77 -4.72 -10.85 -5.46
CA ARG A 77 -6.17 -10.98 -5.65
C ARG A 77 -6.89 -11.22 -4.32
N TYR A 78 -6.37 -12.14 -3.50
CA TYR A 78 -6.91 -12.43 -2.17
C TYR A 78 -6.96 -11.19 -1.29
N VAL A 79 -5.83 -10.48 -1.18
CA VAL A 79 -5.70 -9.32 -0.30
C VAL A 79 -6.58 -8.17 -0.77
N LEU A 80 -6.59 -7.86 -2.08
CA LEU A 80 -7.45 -6.82 -2.63
C LEU A 80 -8.93 -7.15 -2.48
N CYS A 81 -9.32 -8.41 -2.63
CA CYS A 81 -10.70 -8.85 -2.40
C CYS A 81 -11.08 -8.74 -0.92
N ALA A 82 -10.23 -9.24 -0.01
CA ALA A 82 -10.44 -9.17 1.45
C ALA A 82 -10.56 -7.72 1.95
N ASN A 83 -9.84 -6.81 1.30
CA ASN A 83 -9.83 -5.39 1.60
C ASN A 83 -10.69 -4.54 0.65
N ALA A 84 -11.56 -5.15 -0.17
CA ALA A 84 -12.33 -4.39 -1.16
C ALA A 84 -13.09 -3.22 -0.50
N PRO A 85 -13.02 -2.00 -1.04
CA PRO A 85 -13.62 -0.83 -0.43
C PRO A 85 -15.11 -0.76 -0.79
N GLU A 86 -15.88 -1.76 -0.35
CA GLU A 86 -17.28 -1.96 -0.75
C GLU A 86 -18.23 -0.93 -0.16
N THR A 87 -18.01 -0.51 1.10
CA THR A 87 -18.93 0.38 1.85
C THR A 87 -18.27 1.64 2.39
N LYS A 88 -16.94 1.66 2.46
CA LYS A 88 -16.12 2.79 2.89
C LYS A 88 -14.72 2.64 2.29
N ASP A 89 -13.99 3.75 2.26
CA ASP A 89 -12.58 3.73 1.89
C ASP A 89 -11.82 2.69 2.75
N ASN A 90 -10.86 2.01 2.14
CA ASN A 90 -9.99 1.04 2.82
C ASN A 90 -8.52 1.35 2.52
N ASP A 91 -7.61 0.70 3.24
CA ASP A 91 -6.18 0.92 3.11
C ASP A 91 -5.44 -0.38 2.80
N PHE A 92 -4.62 -0.36 1.75
CA PHE A 92 -3.65 -1.40 1.47
C PHE A 92 -2.36 -1.09 2.23
N THR A 93 -1.93 -2.02 3.08
CA THR A 93 -0.58 -1.98 3.67
C THR A 93 0.16 -3.26 3.31
N TRP A 94 1.48 -3.16 3.12
CA TRP A 94 2.32 -4.32 2.88
C TRP A 94 2.34 -5.29 4.06
N LYS A 95 2.17 -4.76 5.29
CA LYS A 95 2.04 -5.57 6.49
C LYS A 95 0.74 -6.40 6.50
N ASP A 96 -0.39 -5.81 6.12
CA ASP A 96 -1.64 -6.57 5.99
C ASP A 96 -1.56 -7.60 4.84
N PHE A 97 -0.96 -7.22 3.70
CA PHE A 97 -0.69 -8.15 2.59
C PHE A 97 0.09 -9.39 3.06
N GLN A 98 1.17 -9.19 3.82
CA GLN A 98 1.94 -10.27 4.43
C GLN A 98 1.09 -11.10 5.40
N SER A 99 0.35 -10.43 6.29
CA SER A 99 -0.45 -11.08 7.32
C SER A 99 -1.54 -11.97 6.71
N ARG A 100 -2.29 -11.46 5.73
CA ARG A 100 -3.31 -12.21 4.99
C ARG A 100 -2.73 -13.44 4.30
N ASN A 101 -1.57 -13.31 3.67
CA ASN A 101 -0.89 -14.46 3.07
C ASN A 101 -0.47 -15.49 4.12
N ASN A 102 0.31 -15.06 5.12
CA ASN A 102 0.96 -15.97 6.05
C ASN A 102 -0.04 -16.61 7.03
N ASN A 103 -1.03 -15.84 7.50
CA ASN A 103 -1.96 -16.26 8.55
C ASN A 103 -3.26 -16.84 8.00
N GLU A 104 -3.63 -16.56 6.74
CA GLU A 104 -4.85 -17.11 6.14
C GLU A 104 -4.54 -18.06 4.99
N LEU A 105 -3.89 -17.60 3.92
CA LEU A 105 -3.59 -18.47 2.77
C LEU A 105 -2.66 -19.62 3.14
N VAL A 106 -1.54 -19.35 3.81
CA VAL A 106 -0.57 -20.38 4.22
C VAL A 106 -1.11 -21.19 5.41
N ALA A 107 -1.48 -20.52 6.50
CA ALA A 107 -1.80 -21.20 7.76
C ALA A 107 -3.19 -21.86 7.81
N ILE A 108 -4.14 -21.47 6.96
CA ILE A 108 -5.49 -22.05 6.94
C ILE A 108 -5.69 -22.89 5.68
N LEU A 109 -5.80 -22.26 4.51
CA LEU A 109 -6.12 -22.95 3.26
C LEU A 109 -4.99 -23.91 2.85
N GLY A 110 -3.77 -23.39 2.77
CA GLY A 110 -2.57 -24.15 2.41
C GLY A 110 -2.29 -25.27 3.41
N ASN A 111 -2.41 -25.00 4.71
CA ASN A 111 -2.23 -26.01 5.76
C ASN A 111 -3.23 -27.17 5.65
N PHE A 112 -4.52 -26.87 5.48
CA PHE A 112 -5.55 -27.91 5.34
C PHE A 112 -5.30 -28.80 4.13
N VAL A 113 -5.09 -28.17 2.96
CA VAL A 113 -4.79 -28.87 1.72
C VAL A 113 -3.53 -29.73 1.87
N ASN A 114 -2.44 -29.16 2.40
CA ASN A 114 -1.19 -29.87 2.56
C ASN A 114 -1.35 -31.09 3.47
N ARG A 115 -1.98 -30.94 4.64
CA ARG A 115 -2.23 -32.06 5.58
C ARG A 115 -3.05 -33.15 4.93
N THR A 116 -4.13 -32.80 4.24
CA THR A 116 -5.00 -33.77 3.56
C THR A 116 -4.24 -34.59 2.52
N LEU A 117 -3.50 -33.91 1.63
CA LEU A 117 -2.79 -34.60 0.55
C LEU A 117 -1.58 -35.39 1.06
N VAL A 118 -0.82 -34.87 2.01
CA VAL A 118 0.32 -35.57 2.63
C VAL A 118 -0.14 -36.83 3.36
N LEU A 119 -1.22 -36.75 4.14
CA LEU A 119 -1.77 -37.94 4.82
C LEU A 119 -2.28 -38.98 3.82
N THR A 120 -2.93 -38.54 2.74
CA THR A 120 -3.38 -39.44 1.65
C THR A 120 -2.19 -40.16 1.00
N VAL A 121 -1.10 -39.45 0.71
CA VAL A 121 0.13 -40.04 0.17
C VAL A 121 0.77 -41.01 1.16
N ASN A 122 0.92 -40.60 2.42
CA ASN A 122 1.63 -41.37 3.44
C ASN A 122 0.88 -42.64 3.86
N TYR A 123 -0.45 -42.60 3.93
CA TYR A 123 -1.25 -43.72 4.44
C TYR A 123 -1.79 -44.61 3.32
N TYR A 124 -2.04 -44.06 2.14
CA TYR A 124 -2.74 -44.77 1.05
C TYR A 124 -2.04 -44.64 -0.30
N GLY A 125 -0.76 -44.23 -0.32
CA GLY A 125 0.01 -44.16 -1.56
C GLY A 125 -0.52 -43.16 -2.59
N GLY A 126 -1.32 -42.19 -2.15
CA GLY A 126 -1.97 -41.20 -3.02
C GLY A 126 -3.26 -41.72 -3.66
N GLU A 127 -3.82 -42.83 -3.18
CA GLU A 127 -5.11 -43.34 -3.62
C GLU A 127 -6.21 -42.88 -2.66
N VAL A 128 -7.33 -42.41 -3.20
CA VAL A 128 -8.51 -42.00 -2.42
C VAL A 128 -9.07 -43.26 -1.74
N PRO A 129 -9.11 -43.32 -0.41
CA PRO A 129 -9.57 -44.52 0.29
C PRO A 129 -11.09 -44.67 0.19
N GLU A 130 -11.55 -45.92 0.11
CA GLU A 130 -12.97 -46.27 0.31
C GLU A 130 -13.37 -45.94 1.75
N PRO A 131 -14.37 -45.06 1.97
CA PRO A 131 -14.80 -44.70 3.31
C PRO A 131 -15.49 -45.89 4.00
N GLY A 132 -15.34 -45.99 5.31
CA GLY A 132 -16.16 -46.87 6.14
C GLY A 132 -17.54 -46.24 6.43
N THR A 133 -18.10 -46.54 7.59
CA THR A 133 -19.31 -45.85 8.05
C THR A 133 -18.99 -44.42 8.45
N PHE A 134 -19.82 -43.47 8.02
CA PHE A 134 -19.77 -42.08 8.46
C PHE A 134 -20.39 -41.94 9.84
N ASP A 135 -19.64 -41.38 10.79
CA ASP A 135 -20.20 -40.97 12.08
C ASP A 135 -20.91 -39.61 11.97
N ASP A 136 -21.47 -39.13 13.07
CA ASP A 136 -22.21 -37.88 13.07
C ASP A 136 -21.31 -36.67 12.78
N THR A 137 -20.04 -36.71 13.19
CA THR A 137 -19.08 -35.64 12.88
C THR A 137 -18.84 -35.54 11.38
N ASP A 138 -18.70 -36.67 10.69
CA ASP A 138 -18.50 -36.69 9.24
C ASP A 138 -19.73 -36.17 8.50
N LYS A 139 -20.92 -36.66 8.90
CA LYS A 139 -22.19 -36.26 8.29
C LYS A 139 -22.42 -34.77 8.44
N ASP A 140 -22.18 -34.23 9.64
CA ASP A 140 -22.34 -32.80 9.93
C ASP A 140 -21.39 -31.95 9.08
N VAL A 141 -20.14 -32.38 8.90
CA VAL A 141 -19.17 -31.66 8.06
C VAL A 141 -19.55 -31.72 6.58
N LEU A 142 -19.93 -32.90 6.08
CA LEU A 142 -20.35 -33.09 4.69
C LEU A 142 -21.62 -32.32 4.36
N ALA A 143 -22.57 -32.25 5.29
CA ALA A 143 -23.83 -31.51 5.13
C ALA A 143 -23.64 -30.00 5.03
N GLN A 144 -22.56 -29.44 5.61
CA GLN A 144 -22.27 -28.00 5.54
C GLN A 144 -21.65 -27.56 4.21
N ILE A 145 -21.11 -28.47 3.40
CA ILE A 145 -20.41 -28.10 2.14
C ILE A 145 -21.34 -27.38 1.14
N PRO A 146 -22.56 -27.88 0.85
CA PRO A 146 -23.54 -27.16 0.02
C PRO A 146 -23.93 -25.79 0.58
N ASP A 147 -23.97 -25.64 1.90
CA ASP A 147 -24.31 -24.37 2.55
C ASP A 147 -23.21 -23.33 2.31
N PHE A 148 -21.93 -23.71 2.42
CA PHE A 148 -20.82 -22.82 2.06
C PHE A 148 -20.87 -22.40 0.59
N LYS A 149 -21.14 -23.32 -0.34
CA LYS A 149 -21.34 -22.96 -1.76
C LYS A 149 -22.44 -21.90 -1.88
N THR A 150 -23.60 -22.17 -1.28
CA THR A 150 -24.78 -21.28 -1.36
C THR A 150 -24.48 -19.92 -0.74
N GLY A 151 -23.77 -19.88 0.39
CA GLY A 151 -23.34 -18.64 1.03
C GLY A 151 -22.39 -17.82 0.14
N VAL A 152 -21.40 -18.47 -0.48
CA VAL A 152 -20.47 -17.81 -1.41
C VAL A 152 -21.21 -17.28 -2.64
N GLU A 153 -22.07 -18.10 -3.25
CA GLU A 153 -22.87 -17.76 -4.43
C GLU A 153 -23.78 -16.56 -4.16
N ASN A 154 -24.55 -16.60 -3.07
CA ASN A 154 -25.42 -15.50 -2.67
C ASN A 154 -24.63 -14.21 -2.42
N ASN A 155 -23.42 -14.28 -1.85
CA ASN A 155 -22.60 -13.10 -1.62
C ASN A 155 -22.03 -12.54 -2.93
N ILE A 156 -21.61 -13.37 -3.87
CA ILE A 156 -21.12 -12.93 -5.19
C ILE A 156 -22.25 -12.26 -5.98
N GLU A 157 -23.43 -12.88 -6.06
CA GLU A 157 -24.61 -12.34 -6.76
C GLU A 157 -25.09 -10.99 -6.19
N ASN A 158 -24.79 -10.73 -4.91
CA ASN A 158 -25.11 -9.46 -4.25
C ASN A 158 -23.89 -8.52 -4.11
N PHE A 159 -22.81 -8.77 -4.85
CA PHE A 159 -21.60 -7.94 -4.88
C PHE A 159 -20.91 -7.76 -3.51
N ARG A 160 -21.09 -8.71 -2.59
CA ARG A 160 -20.45 -8.76 -1.26
C ARG A 160 -19.23 -9.68 -1.30
N PHE A 161 -18.24 -9.33 -2.10
CA PHE A 161 -17.06 -10.17 -2.36
C PHE A 161 -16.24 -10.47 -1.12
N ARG A 162 -16.15 -9.52 -0.18
CA ARG A 162 -15.47 -9.74 1.12
C ARG A 162 -16.10 -10.84 1.94
N GLU A 163 -17.42 -10.82 2.06
CA GLU A 163 -18.14 -11.86 2.79
C GLU A 163 -18.12 -13.18 2.02
N ALA A 164 -18.17 -13.16 0.69
CA ALA A 164 -17.99 -14.36 -0.13
C ALA A 164 -16.62 -15.03 0.11
N LEU A 165 -15.54 -14.25 0.09
CA LEU A 165 -14.19 -14.76 0.31
C LEU A 165 -14.00 -15.32 1.73
N LYS A 166 -14.58 -14.62 2.72
CA LYS A 166 -14.58 -15.07 4.12
C LYS A 166 -15.33 -16.39 4.29
N GLU A 167 -16.45 -16.56 3.59
CA GLU A 167 -17.23 -17.78 3.60
C GLU A 167 -16.49 -18.95 2.94
N ALA A 168 -15.82 -18.71 1.81
CA ALA A 168 -14.92 -19.69 1.21
C ALA A 168 -13.80 -20.13 2.17
N MET A 169 -13.21 -19.18 2.90
CA MET A 169 -12.18 -19.47 3.92
C MET A 169 -12.74 -20.23 5.12
N ASN A 170 -14.01 -20.06 5.47
CA ASN A 170 -14.65 -20.83 6.54
C ASN A 170 -14.75 -22.32 6.21
N LEU A 171 -14.92 -22.71 4.94
CA LEU A 171 -14.85 -24.12 4.53
C LEU A 171 -13.45 -24.71 4.80
N ALA A 172 -12.37 -23.96 4.54
CA ALA A 172 -11.02 -24.39 4.86
C ALA A 172 -10.77 -24.48 6.39
N ARG A 173 -11.38 -23.57 7.17
CA ARG A 173 -11.37 -23.64 8.65
C ARG A 173 -12.12 -24.88 9.15
N LEU A 174 -13.28 -25.20 8.57
CA LEU A 174 -14.05 -26.40 8.88
C LEU A 174 -13.20 -27.66 8.65
N GLY A 175 -12.51 -27.75 7.51
CA GLY A 175 -11.61 -28.85 7.21
C GLY A 175 -10.45 -28.99 8.21
N ASN A 176 -9.80 -27.87 8.58
CA ASN A 176 -8.76 -27.87 9.62
C ASN A 176 -9.30 -28.37 10.97
N LYS A 177 -10.47 -27.87 11.39
CA LYS A 177 -11.13 -28.27 12.62
C LYS A 177 -11.46 -29.77 12.60
N TYR A 178 -12.05 -30.25 11.51
CA TYR A 178 -12.38 -31.66 11.34
C TYR A 178 -11.16 -32.57 11.49
N LEU A 179 -10.03 -32.26 10.85
CA LEU A 179 -8.79 -33.02 11.04
C LEU A 179 -8.24 -32.91 12.46
N ALA A 180 -8.38 -31.75 13.11
CA ALA A 180 -7.94 -31.54 14.49
C ALA A 180 -8.77 -32.35 15.50
N ASP A 181 -10.09 -32.40 15.33
CA ASP A 181 -11.00 -33.09 16.24
C ASP A 181 -10.94 -34.61 16.05
N THR A 182 -10.72 -35.08 14.82
CA THR A 182 -10.68 -36.53 14.49
C THR A 182 -9.30 -37.18 14.65
N GLU A 183 -8.23 -36.39 14.70
CA GLU A 183 -6.84 -36.82 14.93
C GLU A 183 -6.40 -38.11 14.19
N PRO A 184 -6.51 -38.19 12.85
CA PRO A 184 -6.22 -39.40 12.08
C PRO A 184 -4.80 -39.96 12.29
N TRP A 185 -3.84 -39.10 12.65
CA TRP A 185 -2.46 -39.51 12.97
C TRP A 185 -2.34 -40.33 14.25
N LYS A 186 -3.28 -40.19 15.19
CA LYS A 186 -3.37 -41.05 16.38
C LYS A 186 -4.11 -42.35 16.04
N LEU A 187 -5.18 -42.25 15.27
CA LEU A 187 -6.07 -43.38 14.96
C LEU A 187 -5.49 -44.37 13.95
N VAL A 188 -4.50 -43.99 13.13
CA VAL A 188 -3.96 -44.85 12.06
C VAL A 188 -3.48 -46.24 12.53
N LYS A 189 -3.09 -46.36 13.81
CA LYS A 189 -2.66 -47.64 14.40
C LYS A 189 -3.78 -48.43 15.07
N THR A 190 -4.83 -47.76 15.54
CA THR A 190 -5.87 -48.35 16.40
C THR A 190 -7.19 -48.55 15.68
N ASP A 191 -7.54 -47.65 14.76
CA ASP A 191 -8.75 -47.72 13.94
C ASP A 191 -8.45 -47.28 12.48
N PRO A 192 -7.81 -48.15 11.68
CA PRO A 192 -7.48 -47.84 10.29
C PRO A 192 -8.71 -47.60 9.40
N LEU A 193 -9.86 -48.17 9.75
CA LEU A 193 -11.10 -48.01 8.98
C LEU A 193 -11.67 -46.61 9.17
N ARG A 194 -11.66 -46.09 10.41
CA ARG A 194 -12.05 -44.70 10.68
C ARG A 194 -11.17 -43.70 9.93
N VAL A 195 -9.86 -43.94 9.87
CA VAL A 195 -8.93 -43.06 9.15
C VAL A 195 -9.25 -43.00 7.65
N LYS A 196 -9.72 -44.09 7.03
CA LYS A 196 -10.16 -44.06 5.63
C LYS A 196 -11.32 -43.08 5.43
N THR A 197 -12.33 -43.13 6.29
CA THR A 197 -13.46 -42.20 6.26
C THR A 197 -13.02 -40.74 6.48
N ILE A 198 -12.10 -40.51 7.42
CA ILE A 198 -11.58 -39.15 7.71
C ILE A 198 -10.86 -38.58 6.50
N ILE A 199 -9.96 -39.35 5.90
CA ILE A 199 -9.18 -38.89 4.75
C ILE A 199 -10.07 -38.72 3.52
N ASN A 200 -11.05 -39.62 3.30
CA ASN A 200 -12.02 -39.45 2.22
C ASN A 200 -12.81 -38.14 2.37
N THR A 201 -13.35 -37.88 3.57
CA THR A 201 -14.10 -36.64 3.88
C THR A 201 -13.24 -35.40 3.66
N ALA A 202 -12.00 -35.39 4.15
CA ALA A 202 -11.08 -34.28 3.96
C ALA A 202 -10.73 -34.04 2.47
N LEU A 203 -10.65 -35.10 1.67
CA LEU A 203 -10.46 -35.01 0.22
C LEU A 203 -11.68 -34.41 -0.48
N GLN A 204 -12.91 -34.73 -0.07
CA GLN A 204 -14.10 -34.07 -0.62
C GLN A 204 -14.11 -32.57 -0.32
N ILE A 205 -13.74 -32.16 0.90
CA ILE A 205 -13.60 -30.74 1.24
C ILE A 205 -12.52 -30.10 0.36
N THR A 206 -11.38 -30.76 0.17
CA THR A 206 -10.28 -30.27 -0.68
C THR A 206 -10.72 -30.07 -2.13
N ALA A 207 -11.48 -31.02 -2.69
CA ALA A 207 -12.05 -30.90 -4.03
C ALA A 207 -13.02 -29.71 -4.13
N ASN A 208 -13.90 -29.54 -3.15
CA ASN A 208 -14.84 -28.42 -3.09
C ASN A 208 -14.15 -27.06 -2.96
N LEU A 209 -13.11 -26.96 -2.13
CA LEU A 209 -12.28 -25.76 -2.03
C LEU A 209 -11.70 -25.37 -3.40
N SER A 210 -11.28 -26.36 -4.20
CA SER A 210 -10.75 -26.11 -5.54
C SER A 210 -11.76 -25.48 -6.51
N VAL A 211 -13.06 -25.61 -6.26
CA VAL A 211 -14.12 -24.99 -7.07
C VAL A 211 -14.54 -23.66 -6.45
N ILE A 212 -14.81 -23.65 -5.15
CA ILE A 212 -15.34 -22.49 -4.41
C ILE A 212 -14.36 -21.31 -4.41
N PHE A 213 -13.05 -21.58 -4.33
CA PHE A 213 -12.04 -20.52 -4.37
C PHE A 213 -11.68 -20.07 -5.80
N ASP A 214 -12.14 -20.75 -6.86
CA ASP A 214 -11.70 -20.48 -8.24
C ASP A 214 -11.98 -19.03 -8.72
N PRO A 215 -13.11 -18.38 -8.37
CA PRO A 215 -13.35 -16.97 -8.69
C PRO A 215 -12.32 -16.01 -8.07
N PHE A 216 -11.74 -16.40 -6.94
CA PHE A 216 -10.82 -15.58 -6.15
C PHE A 216 -9.36 -15.90 -6.48
N LEU A 217 -9.01 -17.18 -6.55
CA LEU A 217 -7.64 -17.72 -6.64
C LEU A 217 -7.48 -18.72 -7.80
N PRO A 218 -7.72 -18.31 -9.06
CA PRO A 218 -7.79 -19.23 -10.19
C PRO A 218 -6.49 -20.00 -10.47
N PHE A 219 -5.32 -19.40 -10.22
CA PHE A 219 -4.04 -20.06 -10.49
C PHE A 219 -3.71 -21.10 -9.43
N SER A 220 -3.92 -20.78 -8.15
CA SER A 220 -3.77 -21.68 -7.02
C SER A 220 -4.78 -22.82 -7.10
N MET A 221 -6.02 -22.55 -7.48
CA MET A 221 -7.04 -23.61 -7.59
C MET A 221 -6.80 -24.52 -8.78
N LYS A 222 -6.28 -24.00 -9.90
CA LYS A 222 -5.77 -24.84 -11.00
C LYS A 222 -4.63 -25.74 -10.53
N LYS A 223 -3.64 -25.21 -9.81
CA LYS A 223 -2.54 -25.99 -9.23
C LYS A 223 -3.03 -27.07 -8.27
N LEU A 224 -4.03 -26.75 -7.43
CA LEU A 224 -4.65 -27.72 -6.53
C LEU A 224 -5.33 -28.84 -7.32
N ARG A 225 -6.13 -28.50 -8.34
CA ARG A 225 -6.78 -29.43 -9.25
C ARG A 225 -5.81 -30.38 -9.94
N GLU A 226 -4.65 -29.87 -10.37
CA GLU A 226 -3.55 -30.70 -10.90
C GLU A 226 -3.03 -31.71 -9.86
N TRP A 227 -2.91 -31.33 -8.58
CA TRP A 227 -2.48 -32.24 -7.52
C TRP A 227 -3.53 -33.29 -7.17
N ILE A 228 -4.80 -32.91 -7.06
CA ILE A 228 -5.87 -33.89 -6.81
C ILE A 228 -6.30 -34.63 -8.08
N ASN A 229 -5.64 -34.37 -9.22
CA ASN A 229 -5.94 -34.96 -10.52
C ASN A 229 -7.43 -34.83 -10.90
N LEU A 230 -8.01 -33.69 -10.54
CA LEU A 230 -9.39 -33.33 -10.83
C LEU A 230 -9.31 -32.26 -11.92
N GLY A 231 -9.67 -32.59 -13.16
CA GLY A 231 -9.65 -31.63 -14.27
C GLY A 231 -10.52 -30.39 -14.00
N ASN A 232 -10.68 -29.49 -14.98
CA ASN A 232 -11.54 -28.32 -14.78
C ASN A 232 -12.95 -28.73 -14.33
N GLN A 233 -13.48 -28.02 -13.33
CA GLN A 233 -14.76 -28.31 -12.71
C GLN A 233 -15.74 -27.18 -12.98
N ASP A 234 -17.01 -27.54 -13.18
CA ASP A 234 -18.13 -26.61 -13.22
C ASP A 234 -18.51 -26.19 -11.79
N TRP A 235 -18.91 -24.93 -11.59
CA TRP A 235 -19.39 -24.41 -10.31
C TRP A 235 -20.52 -25.26 -9.72
N ASN A 236 -21.38 -25.82 -10.57
CA ASN A 236 -22.51 -26.67 -10.19
C ASN A 236 -22.09 -27.99 -9.54
N LEU A 237 -20.81 -28.38 -9.62
CA LEU A 237 -20.28 -29.56 -8.96
C LEU A 237 -19.85 -29.28 -7.52
N ALA A 238 -19.66 -28.02 -7.13
CA ALA A 238 -19.43 -27.68 -5.72
C ALA A 238 -20.64 -28.09 -4.86
N GLY A 239 -20.41 -28.41 -3.58
CA GLY A 239 -21.38 -28.99 -2.66
C GLY A 239 -21.46 -30.52 -2.72
N ARG A 240 -20.95 -31.15 -3.79
CA ARG A 240 -20.97 -32.61 -3.91
C ARG A 240 -19.94 -33.28 -3.00
N ILE A 241 -20.27 -34.49 -2.56
CA ILE A 241 -19.44 -35.30 -1.66
C ILE A 241 -18.83 -36.52 -2.36
N ASP A 242 -18.89 -36.55 -3.69
CA ASP A 242 -18.42 -37.65 -4.55
C ASP A 242 -17.50 -37.16 -5.69
N LEU A 243 -16.86 -36.00 -5.50
CA LEU A 243 -15.96 -35.38 -6.49
C LEU A 243 -14.69 -36.22 -6.71
N LEU A 244 -14.20 -36.83 -5.64
CA LEU A 244 -13.07 -37.76 -5.69
C LEU A 244 -13.55 -39.15 -5.31
N LYS A 245 -13.68 -40.04 -6.29
CA LYS A 245 -14.16 -41.41 -6.06
C LYS A 245 -13.07 -42.27 -5.41
N PRO A 246 -13.44 -43.28 -4.60
CA PRO A 246 -12.48 -44.28 -4.12
C PRO A 246 -11.68 -44.91 -5.27
N GLY A 247 -10.39 -45.16 -5.02
CA GLY A 247 -9.47 -45.65 -6.04
C GLY A 247 -8.90 -44.58 -6.98
N HIS A 248 -9.45 -43.35 -6.94
CA HIS A 248 -8.88 -42.23 -7.69
C HIS A 248 -7.46 -41.91 -7.19
N LYS A 249 -6.56 -41.59 -8.11
CA LYS A 249 -5.14 -41.35 -7.79
C LYS A 249 -4.80 -39.88 -7.85
N ILE A 250 -4.33 -39.34 -6.73
CA ILE A 250 -3.80 -37.98 -6.66
C ILE A 250 -2.31 -37.97 -7.07
N ASN A 251 -1.87 -36.82 -7.54
CA ASN A 251 -0.47 -36.55 -7.88
C ASN A 251 0.31 -36.09 -6.63
N LYS A 252 1.64 -35.96 -6.78
CA LYS A 252 2.51 -35.50 -5.69
C LYS A 252 2.16 -34.05 -5.30
N PRO A 253 1.78 -33.78 -4.03
CA PRO A 253 1.47 -32.43 -3.59
C PRO A 253 2.73 -31.59 -3.35
N GLY A 254 2.55 -30.28 -3.29
CA GLY A 254 3.58 -29.31 -2.87
C GLY A 254 3.02 -28.27 -1.90
N LEU A 255 3.70 -27.13 -1.79
CA LEU A 255 3.19 -25.97 -1.05
C LEU A 255 2.27 -25.15 -1.95
N LEU A 256 1.02 -24.94 -1.50
CA LEU A 256 0.04 -24.18 -2.28
C LEU A 256 0.38 -22.68 -2.26
N PHE A 257 0.84 -22.21 -1.10
CA PHE A 257 1.31 -20.85 -0.85
C PHE A 257 2.63 -20.91 -0.08
N GLU A 258 3.48 -19.92 -0.32
CA GLU A 258 4.74 -19.72 0.40
C GLU A 258 4.57 -18.54 1.36
N LYS A 259 5.31 -18.54 2.47
CA LYS A 259 5.35 -17.38 3.35
C LYS A 259 6.03 -16.21 2.64
N ILE A 260 5.56 -15.01 2.95
CA ILE A 260 6.22 -13.76 2.59
C ILE A 260 7.06 -13.33 3.79
N GLU A 261 8.35 -13.15 3.55
CA GLU A 261 9.33 -12.81 4.58
C GLU A 261 9.36 -11.30 4.84
N ASP A 262 9.74 -10.91 6.07
CA ASP A 262 9.77 -9.50 6.49
C ASP A 262 10.65 -8.65 5.57
N LYS A 263 11.78 -9.21 5.10
CA LYS A 263 12.69 -8.54 4.17
C LYS A 263 12.02 -8.17 2.84
N GLU A 264 11.10 -8.99 2.34
CA GLU A 264 10.38 -8.69 1.10
C GLU A 264 9.43 -7.49 1.31
N ILE A 265 8.79 -7.42 2.47
CA ILE A 265 7.92 -6.31 2.87
C ILE A 265 8.70 -5.01 3.09
N GLU A 266 9.81 -5.09 3.82
CA GLU A 266 10.70 -3.95 4.07
C GLU A 266 11.22 -3.34 2.78
N LYS A 267 11.56 -4.18 1.78
CA LYS A 267 11.97 -3.72 0.45
C LYS A 267 10.88 -2.87 -0.21
N GLN A 268 9.62 -3.31 -0.16
CA GLN A 268 8.51 -2.59 -0.78
C GLN A 268 8.17 -1.28 -0.06
N VAL A 269 8.12 -1.30 1.27
CA VAL A 269 7.89 -0.10 2.08
C VAL A 269 9.02 0.92 1.85
N SER A 270 10.28 0.46 1.82
CA SER A 270 11.43 1.32 1.55
C SER A 270 11.38 1.94 0.15
N LYS A 271 10.94 1.18 -0.87
CA LYS A 271 10.73 1.68 -2.23
C LYS A 271 9.73 2.84 -2.26
N LEU A 272 8.59 2.70 -1.56
CA LEU A 272 7.58 3.76 -1.46
C LEU A 272 8.11 5.00 -0.73
N LEU A 273 8.75 4.81 0.43
CA LEU A 273 9.28 5.92 1.22
C LEU A 273 10.42 6.67 0.50
N ALA A 274 11.26 5.96 -0.25
CA ALA A 274 12.30 6.59 -1.06
C ALA A 274 11.70 7.51 -2.13
N THR A 275 10.63 7.08 -2.79
CA THR A 275 9.90 7.88 -3.77
C THR A 275 9.25 9.10 -3.13
N LYS A 276 8.63 8.95 -1.95
CA LYS A 276 8.05 10.07 -1.20
C LYS A 276 9.10 11.12 -0.84
N LYS A 277 10.25 10.70 -0.31
CA LYS A 277 11.38 11.61 0.00
C LYS A 277 11.91 12.33 -1.24
N ALA A 278 12.08 11.61 -2.35
CA ALA A 278 12.54 12.20 -3.60
C ALA A 278 11.56 13.28 -4.13
N ASN A 279 10.25 13.02 -4.04
CA ASN A 279 9.23 13.99 -4.43
C ASN A 279 9.15 15.19 -3.48
N GLU A 280 9.30 14.98 -2.17
CA GLU A 280 9.35 16.06 -1.19
C GLU A 280 10.54 16.99 -1.47
N ALA A 281 11.74 16.43 -1.71
CA ALA A 281 12.93 17.19 -2.07
C ALA A 281 12.74 17.98 -3.38
N ALA A 282 12.12 17.38 -4.39
CA ALA A 282 11.81 18.04 -5.67
C ALA A 282 10.70 19.10 -5.56
N SER A 283 9.82 18.99 -4.56
CA SER A 283 8.68 19.90 -4.35
C SER A 283 9.00 21.12 -3.49
N SER A 284 10.26 21.28 -3.06
CA SER A 284 10.72 22.45 -2.31
C SER A 284 10.40 23.74 -3.10
N LYS A 285 9.30 24.38 -2.72
CA LYS A 285 8.76 25.56 -3.40
C LYS A 285 9.73 26.73 -3.22
N ILE A 286 10.54 26.98 -4.25
CA ILE A 286 11.23 28.27 -4.40
C ILE A 286 10.14 29.35 -4.37
N LYS A 287 10.31 30.36 -3.48
CA LYS A 287 9.39 31.50 -3.42
C LYS A 287 9.29 32.10 -4.84
N PRO A 288 8.07 32.37 -5.37
CA PRO A 288 7.92 32.91 -6.70
C PRO A 288 8.75 34.18 -6.85
N VAL A 289 9.39 34.34 -8.00
CA VAL A 289 10.18 35.53 -8.32
C VAL A 289 9.29 36.76 -8.13
N LYS A 290 9.78 37.77 -7.42
CA LYS A 290 9.06 39.04 -7.22
C LYS A 290 8.79 39.71 -8.58
N GLU A 291 7.83 40.63 -8.60
CA GLU A 291 7.57 41.46 -9.78
C GLU A 291 8.87 42.14 -10.27
N PRO A 292 9.04 42.29 -11.60
CA PRO A 292 10.25 42.88 -12.15
C PRO A 292 10.42 44.33 -11.68
N VAL A 293 11.64 44.67 -11.28
CA VAL A 293 12.06 46.05 -10.97
C VAL A 293 12.89 46.61 -12.12
N THR A 294 12.89 47.93 -12.25
CA THR A 294 13.73 48.63 -13.23
C THR A 294 15.21 48.63 -12.82
N PHE A 295 16.11 48.76 -13.79
CA PHE A 295 17.55 48.89 -13.50
C PHE A 295 17.87 50.14 -12.64
N ASP A 296 17.12 51.22 -12.83
CA ASP A 296 17.24 52.45 -12.03
C ASP A 296 16.84 52.23 -10.58
N GLU A 297 15.92 51.30 -10.29
CA GLU A 297 15.58 50.91 -8.91
C GLU A 297 16.68 50.07 -8.28
N PHE A 298 17.29 49.16 -9.03
CA PHE A 298 18.42 48.36 -8.55
C PHE A 298 19.65 49.23 -8.23
N THR A 299 20.01 50.16 -9.12
CA THR A 299 21.17 51.06 -8.92
C THR A 299 21.01 52.03 -7.75
N LYS A 300 19.79 52.26 -7.27
CA LYS A 300 19.53 53.02 -6.03
C LYS A 300 19.93 52.25 -4.78
N ILE A 301 20.07 50.93 -4.83
CA ILE A 301 20.46 50.11 -3.67
C ILE A 301 21.99 50.03 -3.64
N ASP A 302 22.62 50.54 -2.58
CA ASP A 302 24.07 50.49 -2.40
C ASP A 302 24.44 49.21 -1.65
N ILE A 303 24.86 48.19 -2.38
CA ILE A 303 25.31 46.91 -1.81
C ILE A 303 26.83 46.90 -1.75
N ARG A 304 27.41 46.60 -0.58
CA ARG A 304 28.86 46.60 -0.37
C ARG A 304 29.35 45.40 0.42
N THR A 305 30.62 45.06 0.22
CA THR A 305 31.33 44.13 1.10
C THR A 305 31.71 44.81 2.42
N ALA A 306 31.62 44.08 3.52
CA ALA A 306 32.05 44.53 4.85
C ALA A 306 32.64 43.36 5.64
N THR A 307 33.50 43.66 6.61
CA THR A 307 34.06 42.63 7.52
C THR A 307 33.48 42.80 8.91
N VAL A 308 33.10 41.69 9.54
CA VAL A 308 32.61 41.70 10.93
C VAL A 308 33.79 41.81 11.89
N LEU A 309 33.79 42.86 12.71
CA LEU A 309 34.82 43.12 13.72
C LEU A 309 34.45 42.54 15.08
N GLU A 310 33.19 42.72 15.49
CA GLU A 310 32.67 42.25 16.77
C GLU A 310 31.26 41.70 16.54
N ALA A 311 30.91 40.64 17.26
CA ALA A 311 29.58 40.04 17.26
C ALA A 311 29.16 39.72 18.69
N GLU A 312 27.94 40.07 19.06
CA GLU A 312 27.38 39.76 20.38
C GLU A 312 25.89 39.40 20.30
N LYS A 313 25.42 38.51 21.17
CA LYS A 313 23.98 38.22 21.29
C LYS A 313 23.25 39.41 21.89
N VAL A 314 22.12 39.80 21.31
CA VAL A 314 21.33 40.92 21.83
C VAL A 314 20.60 40.48 23.11
N PRO A 315 20.71 41.22 24.23
CA PRO A 315 20.00 40.87 25.47
C PRO A 315 18.48 40.77 25.26
N LYS A 316 17.84 39.81 25.93
CA LYS A 316 16.37 39.57 25.90
C LYS A 316 15.84 39.07 24.54
N THR A 317 16.67 38.48 23.70
CA THR A 317 16.25 37.75 22.48
C THR A 317 17.24 36.64 22.14
N THR A 318 16.73 35.50 21.68
CA THR A 318 17.54 34.36 21.21
C THR A 318 17.79 34.41 19.70
N LYS A 319 17.17 35.34 18.98
CA LYS A 319 17.16 35.38 17.50
C LYS A 319 18.10 36.41 16.88
N LEU A 320 18.59 37.39 17.65
CA LEU A 320 19.32 38.53 17.10
C LEU A 320 20.80 38.55 17.52
N LEU A 321 21.68 38.78 16.55
CA LEU A 321 23.07 39.19 16.77
C LEU A 321 23.22 40.69 16.49
N LYS A 322 23.99 41.37 17.33
CA LYS A 322 24.50 42.72 17.08
C LYS A 322 25.91 42.58 16.55
N LEU A 323 26.12 43.05 15.33
CA LEU A 323 27.41 43.01 14.65
C LEU A 323 27.95 44.42 14.49
N LYS A 324 29.21 44.61 14.85
CA LYS A 324 29.99 45.80 14.50
C LYS A 324 30.82 45.45 13.27
N ILE A 325 30.62 46.20 12.19
CA ILE A 325 31.20 45.89 10.90
C ILE A 325 32.04 47.05 10.39
N ASP A 326 33.09 46.73 9.66
CA ASP A 326 33.90 47.68 8.90
C ASP A 326 33.46 47.68 7.43
N THR A 327 32.96 48.82 6.98
CA THR A 327 32.54 49.04 5.58
C THR A 327 33.66 49.63 4.72
N GLY A 328 34.86 49.83 5.27
CA GLY A 328 35.96 50.55 4.63
C GLY A 328 35.80 52.08 4.62
N THR A 329 34.56 52.58 4.81
CA THR A 329 34.26 54.03 4.91
C THR A 329 33.94 54.46 6.34
N ASP A 330 33.33 53.55 7.12
CA ASP A 330 32.98 53.76 8.52
C ASP A 330 32.83 52.42 9.24
N ILE A 331 32.83 52.49 10.57
CA ILE A 331 32.45 51.38 11.42
C ILE A 331 31.02 51.61 11.89
N ARG A 332 30.13 50.65 11.64
CA ARG A 332 28.71 50.77 11.97
C ARG A 332 28.16 49.48 12.59
N THR A 333 26.98 49.60 13.19
CA THR A 333 26.28 48.48 13.83
C THR A 333 25.12 48.00 12.96
N ILE A 334 25.05 46.69 12.74
CA ILE A 334 23.90 46.01 12.13
C ILE A 334 23.36 44.97 13.11
N VAL A 335 22.04 44.95 13.29
CA VAL A 335 21.34 43.92 14.07
C VAL A 335 20.68 42.95 13.09
N SER A 336 21.02 41.66 13.16
CA SER A 336 20.56 40.65 12.21
C SER A 336 19.94 39.44 12.92
N GLY A 337 18.90 38.88 12.32
CA GLY A 337 18.11 37.75 12.83
C GLY A 337 18.75 36.37 12.63
N ILE A 338 20.06 36.26 12.81
CA ILE A 338 20.85 35.08 12.43
C ILE A 338 21.38 34.28 13.63
N ALA A 339 20.99 34.63 14.86
CA ALA A 339 21.52 33.99 16.06
C ALA A 339 21.08 32.53 16.24
N GLU A 340 20.08 32.07 15.48
CA GLU A 340 19.64 30.67 15.44
C GLU A 340 20.53 29.81 14.52
N PHE A 341 21.36 30.42 13.68
CA PHE A 341 22.15 29.74 12.65
C PHE A 341 23.66 29.95 12.79
N TYR A 342 24.09 31.00 13.49
CA TYR A 342 25.50 31.35 13.67
C TYR A 342 25.78 31.77 15.10
N GLU A 343 26.89 31.29 15.64
CA GLU A 343 27.39 31.78 16.93
C GLU A 343 28.23 33.06 16.73
N PRO A 344 28.27 33.98 17.71
CA PRO A 344 29.01 35.24 17.59
C PRO A 344 30.48 35.05 17.18
N GLU A 345 31.15 34.04 17.75
CA GLU A 345 32.55 33.74 17.50
C GLU A 345 32.80 33.32 16.05
N GLU A 346 31.82 32.68 15.41
CA GLU A 346 31.90 32.28 14.01
C GLU A 346 31.73 33.45 13.05
N MET A 347 31.18 34.57 13.51
CA MET A 347 30.91 35.74 12.67
C MET A 347 32.11 36.68 12.59
N VAL A 348 32.91 36.76 13.66
CA VAL A 348 34.09 37.64 13.71
C VAL A 348 35.10 37.27 12.62
N GLY A 349 35.55 38.27 11.86
CA GLY A 349 36.50 38.10 10.75
C GLY A 349 35.89 37.65 9.42
N LYS A 350 34.60 37.30 9.37
CA LYS A 350 33.94 36.96 8.09
C LYS A 350 33.67 38.21 7.26
N GLN A 351 33.90 38.10 5.95
CA GLN A 351 33.46 39.08 4.97
C GLN A 351 32.02 38.77 4.54
N ILE A 352 31.18 39.80 4.50
CA ILE A 352 29.74 39.70 4.25
C ILE A 352 29.29 40.75 3.23
N SER A 353 28.15 40.52 2.59
CA SER A 353 27.49 41.52 1.74
C SER A 353 26.40 42.23 2.54
N ILE A 354 26.38 43.56 2.47
CA ILE A 354 25.40 44.41 3.17
C ILE A 354 24.72 45.38 2.22
N VAL A 355 23.48 45.75 2.53
CA VAL A 355 22.86 46.96 1.98
C VAL A 355 23.22 48.14 2.87
N ALA A 356 24.02 49.06 2.34
CA ALA A 356 24.68 50.13 3.08
C ALA A 356 23.84 51.41 3.20
N ASN A 357 22.87 51.62 2.31
CA ASN A 357 22.08 52.87 2.22
C ASN A 357 20.62 52.74 2.66
N LEU A 358 20.30 51.74 3.50
CA LEU A 358 18.99 51.67 4.16
C LEU A 358 18.89 52.71 5.28
N GLU A 359 17.70 53.27 5.46
CA GLU A 359 17.41 54.14 6.60
C GLU A 359 17.65 53.39 7.93
N PRO A 360 18.35 54.02 8.90
CA PRO A 360 18.57 53.41 10.20
C PRO A 360 17.24 53.03 10.89
N ARG A 361 17.18 51.83 11.45
CA ARG A 361 16.01 51.36 12.21
C ARG A 361 16.41 50.92 13.61
N LYS A 362 15.59 51.28 14.61
CA LYS A 362 15.77 50.79 15.99
C LYS A 362 15.19 49.39 16.12
N ILE A 363 16.05 48.40 16.36
CA ILE A 363 15.67 47.01 16.61
C ILE A 363 16.00 46.71 18.07
N LYS A 364 14.98 46.45 18.89
CA LYS A 364 15.13 46.19 20.34
C LYS A 364 15.97 47.25 21.09
N GLY A 365 15.86 48.51 20.68
CA GLY A 365 16.58 49.64 21.27
C GLY A 365 17.99 49.90 20.71
N ILE A 366 18.50 49.04 19.84
CA ILE A 366 19.78 49.22 19.15
C ILE A 366 19.52 49.81 17.76
N GLU A 367 20.27 50.84 17.38
CA GLU A 367 20.20 51.43 16.05
C GLU A 367 20.95 50.55 15.03
N SER A 368 20.24 49.97 14.06
CA SER A 368 20.79 49.15 12.97
C SER A 368 20.91 49.97 11.70
N LYS A 369 22.13 50.08 11.15
CA LYS A 369 22.49 50.90 9.98
C LYS A 369 22.87 50.04 8.78
N GLY A 370 21.89 49.29 8.27
CA GLY A 370 22.04 48.42 7.11
C GLY A 370 21.40 47.05 7.32
N MET A 371 21.54 46.19 6.32
CA MET A 371 21.02 44.82 6.34
C MET A 371 22.06 43.85 5.73
N ILE A 372 22.24 42.69 6.36
CA ILE A 372 23.09 41.62 5.83
C ILE A 372 22.31 40.79 4.81
N LEU A 373 22.94 40.45 3.69
CA LEU A 373 22.34 39.59 2.68
C LEU A 373 22.63 38.12 2.99
N MET A 374 21.55 37.32 3.00
CA MET A 374 21.56 35.89 3.26
C MET A 374 20.73 35.18 2.19
N ALA A 375 21.15 33.97 1.81
CA ALA A 375 20.30 33.02 1.11
C ALA A 375 19.51 32.19 2.13
N GLU A 376 18.24 31.96 1.88
CA GLU A 376 17.37 31.08 2.68
C GLU A 376 17.13 29.81 1.86
N ASP A 377 17.47 28.64 2.41
CA ASP A 377 17.14 27.36 1.77
C ASP A 377 15.67 26.96 2.05
N PRO A 378 15.13 25.93 1.37
CA PRO A 378 13.76 25.50 1.60
C PRO A 378 13.44 25.04 3.03
N ASP A 379 14.45 24.65 3.79
CA ASP A 379 14.34 24.23 5.19
C ASP A 379 14.40 25.44 6.16
N GLY A 380 14.52 26.65 5.63
CA GLY A 380 14.56 27.90 6.38
C GLY A 380 15.94 28.27 6.94
N ARG A 381 16.99 27.55 6.55
CA ARG A 381 18.37 27.84 6.97
C ARG A 381 18.91 29.05 6.24
N LEU A 382 19.55 29.94 6.99
CA LEU A 382 20.21 31.14 6.43
C LEU A 382 21.69 30.88 6.15
N VAL A 383 22.15 31.21 4.94
CA VAL A 383 23.54 31.12 4.49
C VAL A 383 24.05 32.49 4.06
N LEU A 384 25.23 32.90 4.52
CA LEU A 384 25.84 34.19 4.18
C LEU A 384 26.08 34.34 2.67
N VAL A 385 25.73 35.50 2.12
CA VAL A 385 26.13 35.89 0.77
C VAL A 385 27.42 36.72 0.88
N SER A 386 28.53 36.17 0.40
CA SER A 386 29.85 36.78 0.46
C SER A 386 30.63 36.54 -0.83
N PRO A 387 31.59 37.41 -1.19
CA PRO A 387 32.51 37.12 -2.29
C PRO A 387 33.34 35.87 -1.96
N VAL A 388 33.67 35.09 -3.00
CA VAL A 388 34.46 33.85 -2.86
C VAL A 388 35.90 34.16 -2.43
N ASN A 389 36.45 35.28 -2.91
CA ASN A 389 37.77 35.77 -2.54
C ASN A 389 37.60 37.05 -1.72
N ASN A 390 38.42 37.21 -0.68
CA ASN A 390 38.45 38.45 0.09
C ASN A 390 38.80 39.63 -0.82
N ILE A 391 37.98 40.68 -0.75
CA ILE A 391 38.21 41.96 -1.42
C ILE A 391 38.27 43.10 -0.39
N SER A 392 38.69 44.29 -0.80
CA SER A 392 38.67 45.48 0.05
C SER A 392 37.27 45.72 0.64
N ASN A 393 37.20 46.06 1.94
CA ASN A 393 35.96 46.51 2.56
C ASN A 393 35.43 47.74 1.80
N GLY A 394 34.10 47.80 1.62
CA GLY A 394 33.43 48.89 0.92
C GLY A 394 33.37 48.74 -0.59
N SER A 395 33.84 47.62 -1.13
CA SER A 395 33.72 47.31 -2.57
C SER A 395 32.25 47.16 -2.94
N THR A 396 31.82 47.88 -3.98
CA THR A 396 30.43 47.84 -4.47
C THR A 396 30.14 46.52 -5.18
N ILE A 397 29.01 45.89 -4.85
CA ILE A 397 28.44 44.75 -5.57
C ILE A 397 27.56 45.32 -6.69
N LYS A 398 27.82 44.93 -7.93
CA LYS A 398 27.16 45.43 -9.14
C LYS A 398 26.43 44.34 -9.89
#